data_AF-A0A512I9M8-F1
#
_entry.id   AF-A0A512I9M8-F1
#
_cell.length_a   1.000
_cell.length_b   1.000
_cell.length_c   1.000
_cell.angle_alpha   90.00
_cell.angle_beta   90.00
_cell.angle_gamma   90.00
#
_symmetry.space_group_name_H-M   'P 1'
#
loop_
_entity.id
_entity.type
_entity.pdbx_description
1 polymer ?
#
loop_
_entity_poly.entity_id
_entity_poly.type
_entity_poly.pdbx_seq_one_letter_code
_entity_poly.pdbx_strand_id
1 'polypeptide(L)'
;MSPAAPTRRTLLTAFALAAGATALTGAAGTPALAAPGAAGNTGGIRRTRPALFVVGDSTSSAYQHSERPRAGWGQAMPLLLGPRAGVLDYAWSGASSKSYADAGLLDRVLGMLQPGDHLLIAFGHNDEKVQDPARGTLPGSTFEAYLRRYVDGALAHGAQPVLVTPVERRRFDAFGAARDTHGAYPQAVRDLAAATGTPLVDLTASSKDLWQRLGPEGTTSHFLHLAPGEHPQYPQGSADNTHFQALGALAVARLVAGELRSRRIVPPGWFADTAAAADPLGRMYWPGERPVDTPVVLDVGPGERFRTVQSAVDAAEPGGARRTVIRIQPGEYREVLHVPSSRPRISLVGTGAGPEDVVLVHDNASGTLKPDGSGPFGTFGSASARVDGADFVARNLTFGNDFDEAAHPEMKNRQAVALHLTGDRAVLSGVRLLGNQDTLLVNSPASGVAARSWFDRCYVEGDVDFVFGRGTAVFDGCELRSLDRGSDSNNGYVTAGSQDLSIERGYLFTGCRFTSGAAAGTVHLGRPWHPSGDPRAVAQVLVRDSWLGAHIAASPWTDMSGFSWREARFAEHANRGPGAQLTSDRPQLPAGEAERFTVRDYLAGEDGWAPQLAGTAVDCTALLDLPG
;
A
#
# COMPACT_ATOMS: atom_id res chain seq x y z
N MET A 1 -20.65 50.23 -11.13
CA MET A 1 -19.74 49.87 -10.02
C MET A 1 -20.22 48.54 -9.49
N SER A 2 -19.63 47.45 -9.98
CA SER A 2 -19.96 46.07 -9.57
C SER A 2 -19.06 45.67 -8.40
N PRO A 3 -19.56 44.95 -7.39
CA PRO A 3 -18.77 44.61 -6.22
C PRO A 3 -17.72 43.55 -6.58
N ALA A 4 -16.50 43.75 -6.06
CA ALA A 4 -15.39 42.82 -6.18
C ALA A 4 -15.73 41.47 -5.52
N ALA A 5 -15.34 40.38 -6.17
CA ALA A 5 -15.40 39.04 -5.60
C ALA A 5 -14.46 38.92 -4.38
N PRO A 6 -14.85 38.19 -3.32
CA PRO A 6 -14.04 38.07 -2.11
C PRO A 6 -12.80 37.19 -2.35
N THR A 7 -11.66 37.60 -1.78
CA THR A 7 -10.40 36.82 -1.75
C THR A 7 -10.45 35.73 -0.66
N ARG A 8 -9.67 34.64 -0.85
CA ARG A 8 -9.66 33.35 -0.11
C ARG A 8 -9.40 33.40 1.42
N ARG A 9 -9.53 34.55 2.09
CA ARG A 9 -9.19 34.71 3.52
C ARG A 9 -10.41 34.71 4.47
N THR A 10 -11.60 34.26 4.05
CA THR A 10 -12.82 34.36 4.89
C THR A 10 -13.78 33.16 4.83
N LEU A 11 -13.24 31.94 4.80
CA LEU A 11 -13.99 30.73 5.12
C LEU A 11 -13.12 29.84 6.00
N LEU A 12 -13.14 30.09 7.32
CA LEU A 12 -12.78 29.16 8.41
C LEU A 12 -12.77 29.95 9.72
N THR A 13 -13.94 30.13 10.33
CA THR A 13 -14.11 30.40 11.78
C THR A 13 -15.59 30.45 12.12
N ALA A 14 -16.17 29.33 12.51
CA ALA A 14 -17.34 29.26 13.39
C ALA A 14 -17.40 27.86 14.03
N PHE A 15 -17.87 27.81 15.28
CA PHE A 15 -17.79 26.70 16.27
C PHE A 15 -16.43 26.63 17.01
N ALA A 16 -16.32 26.74 18.33
CA ALA A 16 -17.29 26.96 19.41
C ALA A 16 -16.52 27.46 20.64
N LEU A 17 -17.06 28.42 21.39
CA LEU A 17 -16.58 28.78 22.72
C LEU A 17 -17.80 29.08 23.61
N ALA A 18 -18.21 28.08 24.38
CA ALA A 18 -19.08 28.25 25.53
C ALA A 18 -18.74 27.17 26.57
N ALA A 19 -17.97 27.55 27.59
CA ALA A 19 -18.11 27.09 28.98
C ALA A 19 -17.00 27.73 29.84
N GLY A 20 -17.37 28.77 30.59
CA GLY A 20 -16.63 29.14 31.79
C GLY A 20 -17.17 28.33 32.98
N ALA A 21 -16.30 28.02 33.95
CA ALA A 21 -16.47 28.38 35.36
C ALA A 21 -15.45 27.66 36.29
N THR A 22 -14.62 28.49 36.92
CA THR A 22 -14.21 28.49 38.35
C THR A 22 -13.44 27.33 39.01
N ALA A 23 -12.62 27.74 39.98
CA ALA A 23 -11.50 27.05 40.59
C ALA A 23 -11.77 26.51 42.01
N LEU A 24 -10.90 25.56 42.41
CA LEU A 24 -10.28 25.28 43.73
C LEU A 24 -11.16 25.13 44.99
N THR A 25 -11.06 23.97 45.67
CA THR A 25 -10.35 23.74 46.95
C THR A 25 -10.79 22.42 47.62
N GLY A 26 -9.89 21.76 48.37
CA GLY A 26 -10.27 20.76 49.40
C GLY A 26 -9.37 19.53 49.47
N ALA A 27 -8.80 19.26 50.65
CA ALA A 27 -7.75 18.28 50.90
C ALA A 27 -8.22 17.01 51.66
N ALA A 28 -7.34 15.99 51.63
CA ALA A 28 -7.10 14.90 52.60
C ALA A 28 -7.90 13.57 52.53
N GLY A 29 -7.14 12.45 52.61
CA GLY A 29 -7.55 11.20 53.27
C GLY A 29 -7.65 9.93 52.41
N THR A 30 -6.65 9.04 52.52
CA THR A 30 -6.62 7.61 52.09
C THR A 30 -7.62 6.75 52.92
N PRO A 31 -8.06 5.51 52.53
CA PRO A 31 -7.24 4.43 51.97
C PRO A 31 -7.86 3.57 50.83
N ALA A 32 -7.02 2.66 50.34
CA ALA A 32 -7.21 1.77 49.21
C ALA A 32 -8.42 0.82 49.34
N LEU A 33 -9.15 0.70 48.22
CA LEU A 33 -9.97 -0.46 47.86
C LEU A 33 -9.67 -0.77 46.39
N ALA A 34 -9.14 -1.96 46.15
CA ALA A 34 -8.88 -2.48 44.81
C ALA A 34 -10.21 -2.67 44.07
N ALA A 35 -10.37 -2.01 42.92
CA ALA A 35 -11.47 -2.22 42.00
C ALA A 35 -11.01 -3.10 40.82
N PRO A 36 -11.87 -3.95 40.27
CA PRO A 36 -11.52 -4.95 39.26
C PRO A 36 -11.16 -4.30 37.93
N GLY A 37 -10.28 -4.98 37.19
CA GLY A 37 -9.63 -4.50 35.97
C GLY A 37 -10.58 -3.79 35.00
N ALA A 38 -10.22 -2.56 34.66
CA ALA A 38 -10.68 -1.92 33.45
C ALA A 38 -10.13 -2.71 32.26
N ALA A 39 -10.94 -3.64 31.73
CA ALA A 39 -10.78 -4.11 30.38
C ALA A 39 -10.84 -2.87 29.48
N GLY A 40 -9.67 -2.45 29.00
CA GLY A 40 -9.55 -1.35 28.06
C GLY A 40 -10.41 -1.66 26.86
N ASN A 41 -11.42 -0.82 26.64
CA ASN A 41 -12.22 -0.79 25.43
C ASN A 41 -11.29 -0.38 24.28
N THR A 42 -10.57 -1.34 23.70
CA THR A 42 -9.89 -1.14 22.43
C THR A 42 -11.00 -1.04 21.39
N GLY A 43 -11.15 0.14 20.79
CA GLY A 43 -12.05 0.38 19.65
C GLY A 43 -11.60 -0.42 18.43
N GLY A 44 -11.65 -1.75 18.52
CA GLY A 44 -11.26 -2.67 17.47
C GLY A 44 -12.26 -2.61 16.33
N ILE A 45 -11.74 -2.54 15.11
CA ILE A 45 -12.53 -2.61 13.88
C ILE A 45 -13.35 -3.91 13.90
N ARG A 46 -14.67 -3.78 13.95
CA ARG A 46 -15.57 -4.94 13.95
C ARG A 46 -15.72 -5.44 12.52
N ARG A 47 -14.94 -6.47 12.16
CA ARG A 47 -15.08 -7.22 10.91
C ARG A 47 -16.52 -7.68 10.69
N THR A 48 -17.04 -7.52 9.46
CA THR A 48 -18.41 -7.94 9.12
C THR A 48 -18.48 -9.37 8.61
N ARG A 49 -17.32 -9.99 8.36
CA ARG A 49 -17.17 -11.36 7.88
C ARG A 49 -16.18 -12.14 8.75
N PRO A 50 -16.41 -13.45 8.96
CA PRO A 50 -15.43 -14.33 9.60
C PRO A 50 -14.12 -14.38 8.82
N ALA A 51 -13.02 -14.64 9.53
CA ALA A 51 -11.70 -14.83 8.93
C ALA A 51 -11.02 -16.13 9.39
N LEU A 52 -10.17 -16.65 8.52
CA LEU A 52 -9.12 -17.62 8.83
C LEU A 52 -7.89 -16.86 9.31
N PHE A 53 -7.61 -16.88 10.60
CA PHE A 53 -6.33 -16.42 11.13
C PHE A 53 -5.28 -17.52 10.98
N VAL A 54 -4.13 -17.18 10.42
CA VAL A 54 -2.98 -18.07 10.33
C VAL A 54 -1.92 -17.60 11.30
N VAL A 55 -1.51 -18.48 12.22
CA VAL A 55 -0.34 -18.28 13.07
C VAL A 55 0.59 -19.47 12.89
N GLY A 56 1.89 -19.20 12.85
CA GLY A 56 2.85 -20.23 12.51
C GLY A 56 4.24 -19.69 12.24
N ASP A 57 5.05 -20.55 11.62
CA ASP A 57 6.43 -20.27 11.26
C ASP A 57 6.58 -19.70 9.82
N SER A 58 7.82 -19.74 9.31
CA SER A 58 8.19 -19.18 8.00
C SER A 58 7.54 -19.88 6.80
N THR A 59 7.05 -21.11 6.95
CA THR A 59 6.38 -21.81 5.85
C THR A 59 4.94 -21.32 5.62
N SER A 60 4.33 -20.75 6.65
CA SER A 60 3.00 -20.15 6.61
C SER A 60 2.99 -18.66 6.35
N SER A 61 4.07 -17.92 6.68
CA SER A 61 4.06 -16.46 6.80
C SER A 61 3.91 -15.65 5.51
N ALA A 62 3.27 -14.50 5.63
CA ALA A 62 3.29 -13.43 4.64
C ALA A 62 4.68 -12.79 4.52
N TYR A 63 5.13 -12.59 3.29
CA TYR A 63 6.40 -11.96 2.93
C TYR A 63 6.18 -10.65 2.19
N GLN A 64 7.01 -9.66 2.52
CA GLN A 64 6.99 -8.34 1.90
C GLN A 64 7.48 -8.37 0.44
N HIS A 65 7.16 -7.33 -0.33
CA HIS A 65 7.56 -7.19 -1.74
C HIS A 65 9.06 -7.37 -2.00
N SER A 66 9.92 -6.93 -1.09
CA SER A 66 11.38 -7.09 -1.22
C SER A 66 11.88 -8.54 -1.06
N GLU A 67 11.03 -9.46 -0.61
CA GLU A 67 11.34 -10.89 -0.46
C GLU A 67 10.68 -11.76 -1.54
N ARG A 68 9.95 -11.16 -2.49
CA ARG A 68 9.33 -11.88 -3.61
C ARG A 68 10.41 -12.60 -4.45
N PRO A 69 10.25 -13.89 -4.85
CA PRO A 69 9.02 -14.68 -4.88
C PRO A 69 8.79 -15.56 -3.64
N ARG A 70 9.57 -15.40 -2.56
CA ARG A 70 9.40 -16.21 -1.35
C ARG A 70 8.03 -15.97 -0.74
N ALA A 71 7.24 -17.03 -0.54
CA ALA A 71 5.88 -16.94 -0.05
C ALA A 71 5.59 -18.03 1.00
N GLY A 72 4.70 -17.71 1.94
CA GLY A 72 4.08 -18.69 2.83
C GLY A 72 2.72 -19.15 2.30
N TRP A 73 2.28 -20.34 2.71
CA TRP A 73 0.97 -20.86 2.27
C TRP A 73 -0.20 -20.04 2.84
N GLY A 74 -0.04 -19.37 4.00
CA GLY A 74 -1.04 -18.45 4.55
C GLY A 74 -1.27 -17.27 3.61
N GLN A 75 -0.19 -16.68 3.11
CA GLN A 75 -0.21 -15.59 2.12
C GLN A 75 -0.91 -15.97 0.80
N ALA A 76 -0.79 -17.22 0.35
CA ALA A 76 -1.40 -17.69 -0.88
C ALA A 76 -2.87 -18.11 -0.71
N MET A 77 -3.30 -18.38 0.52
CA MET A 77 -4.64 -18.89 0.84
C MET A 77 -5.79 -18.00 0.34
N PRO A 78 -5.73 -16.65 0.38
CA PRO A 78 -6.76 -15.77 -0.20
C PRO A 78 -7.14 -16.11 -1.65
N LEU A 79 -6.22 -16.64 -2.46
CA LEU A 79 -6.49 -17.01 -3.86
C LEU A 79 -7.51 -18.15 -4.01
N LEU A 80 -7.76 -18.90 -2.93
CA LEU A 80 -8.65 -20.05 -2.90
C LEU A 80 -10.02 -19.71 -2.27
N LEU A 81 -10.14 -18.55 -1.60
CA LEU A 81 -11.36 -18.16 -0.89
C LEU A 81 -12.42 -17.57 -1.83
N GLY A 82 -13.68 -17.81 -1.49
CA GLY A 82 -14.83 -17.08 -2.00
C GLY A 82 -15.15 -15.84 -1.16
N PRO A 83 -16.18 -15.06 -1.52
CA PRO A 83 -16.49 -13.77 -0.88
C PRO A 83 -17.04 -13.89 0.55
N ARG A 84 -17.18 -15.10 1.10
CA ARG A 84 -17.82 -15.37 2.39
C ARG A 84 -16.88 -15.32 3.58
N ALA A 85 -15.57 -15.36 3.34
CA ALA A 85 -14.55 -15.35 4.37
C ALA A 85 -13.28 -14.68 3.86
N GLY A 86 -12.43 -14.30 4.81
CA GLY A 86 -11.10 -13.76 4.53
C GLY A 86 -9.98 -14.56 5.18
N VAL A 87 -8.74 -14.15 4.92
CA VAL A 87 -7.55 -14.68 5.59
C VAL A 87 -6.79 -13.54 6.23
N LEU A 88 -6.31 -13.77 7.44
CA LEU A 88 -5.43 -12.88 8.18
C LEU A 88 -4.17 -13.66 8.56
N ASP A 89 -3.08 -13.44 7.83
CA ASP A 89 -1.83 -14.16 8.02
C ASP A 89 -0.90 -13.42 8.98
N TYR A 90 -0.88 -13.90 10.22
CA TYR A 90 -0.02 -13.42 11.30
C TYR A 90 1.09 -14.42 11.62
N ALA A 91 1.42 -15.35 10.72
CA ALA A 91 2.57 -16.21 10.93
C ALA A 91 3.88 -15.42 10.84
N TRP A 92 4.89 -15.85 11.61
CA TRP A 92 6.13 -15.12 11.78
C TRP A 92 7.32 -15.98 11.35
N SER A 93 8.00 -15.53 10.30
CA SER A 93 9.18 -16.22 9.78
C SER A 93 10.28 -16.35 10.84
N GLY A 94 10.66 -17.60 11.15
CA GLY A 94 11.68 -17.93 12.15
C GLY A 94 11.14 -18.17 13.56
N ALA A 95 9.83 -18.03 13.78
CA ALA A 95 9.20 -18.27 15.07
C ALA A 95 8.99 -19.76 15.36
N SER A 96 9.09 -20.13 16.63
CA SER A 96 8.54 -21.38 17.18
C SER A 96 7.24 -21.10 17.94
N SER A 97 6.52 -22.14 18.34
CA SER A 97 5.33 -22.01 19.19
C SER A 97 5.62 -21.21 20.47
N LYS A 98 6.82 -21.36 21.02
CA LYS A 98 7.34 -20.62 22.17
C LYS A 98 7.69 -19.17 21.83
N SER A 99 8.60 -18.95 20.88
CA SER A 99 9.12 -17.60 20.63
C SER A 99 8.03 -16.64 20.14
N TYR A 100 7.03 -17.16 19.43
CA TYR A 100 5.86 -16.39 19.00
C TYR A 100 5.02 -15.92 20.19
N ALA A 101 4.73 -16.82 21.13
CA ALA A 101 3.97 -16.51 22.34
C ALA A 101 4.76 -15.57 23.27
N ASP A 102 6.05 -15.83 23.47
CA ASP A 102 6.92 -15.01 24.33
C ASP A 102 7.13 -13.59 23.79
N ALA A 103 7.01 -13.40 22.47
CA ALA A 103 7.03 -12.09 21.83
C ALA A 103 5.69 -11.32 21.95
N GLY A 104 4.68 -11.89 22.60
CA GLY A 104 3.34 -11.28 22.76
C GLY A 104 2.48 -11.30 21.50
N LEU A 105 2.92 -11.99 20.43
CA LEU A 105 2.17 -12.06 19.16
C LEU A 105 0.90 -12.91 19.30
N LEU A 106 0.92 -13.93 20.17
CA LEU A 106 -0.28 -14.71 20.49
C LEU A 106 -1.36 -13.81 21.08
N ASP A 107 -1.04 -13.05 22.13
CA ASP A 107 -2.00 -12.17 22.81
C ASP A 107 -2.55 -11.12 21.84
N ARG A 108 -1.69 -10.58 20.96
CA ARG A 108 -2.11 -9.68 19.88
C ARG A 108 -3.14 -10.32 18.96
N VAL A 109 -2.90 -11.56 18.50
CA VAL A 109 -3.85 -12.28 17.63
C VAL A 109 -5.15 -12.58 18.35
N LEU A 110 -5.08 -13.09 19.59
CA LEU A 110 -6.28 -13.39 20.38
C LEU A 110 -7.17 -12.16 20.58
N GLY A 111 -6.59 -10.99 20.84
CA GLY A 111 -7.33 -9.73 20.97
C GLY A 111 -8.00 -9.25 19.68
N MET A 112 -7.65 -9.80 18.51
CA MET A 112 -8.30 -9.51 17.24
C MET A 112 -9.40 -10.51 16.85
N LEU A 113 -9.45 -11.68 17.51
CA LEU A 113 -10.41 -12.73 17.21
C LEU A 113 -11.84 -12.30 17.54
N GLN A 114 -12.79 -12.80 16.76
CA GLN A 114 -14.22 -12.64 16.94
C GLN A 114 -14.91 -14.01 16.89
N PRO A 115 -16.10 -14.15 17.51
CA PRO A 115 -16.88 -15.37 17.41
C PRO A 115 -17.14 -15.78 15.95
N GLY A 116 -16.85 -17.04 15.63
CA GLY A 116 -17.00 -17.59 14.27
C GLY A 116 -15.73 -17.55 13.41
N ASP A 117 -14.67 -16.89 13.86
CA ASP A 117 -13.34 -17.02 13.24
C ASP A 117 -12.74 -18.40 13.47
N HIS A 118 -11.75 -18.74 12.64
CA HIS A 118 -10.91 -19.92 12.88
C HIS A 118 -9.45 -19.51 13.02
N LEU A 119 -8.73 -20.15 13.94
CA LEU A 119 -7.30 -19.94 14.16
C LEU A 119 -6.53 -21.19 13.75
N LEU A 120 -5.82 -21.13 12.61
CA LEU A 120 -4.92 -22.17 12.14
C LEU A 120 -3.57 -22.01 12.83
N ILE A 121 -3.12 -23.06 13.51
CA ILE A 121 -1.90 -23.06 14.34
C ILE A 121 -0.88 -24.01 13.71
N ALA A 122 0.16 -23.47 13.09
CA ALA A 122 1.12 -24.21 12.26
C ALA A 122 2.59 -23.99 12.69
N PHE A 123 3.03 -24.74 13.71
CA PHE A 123 4.39 -24.68 14.25
C PHE A 123 5.10 -26.04 14.19
N GLY A 124 6.42 -26.04 14.41
CA GLY A 124 7.26 -27.24 14.41
C GLY A 124 8.66 -27.03 13.83
N HIS A 125 8.83 -26.23 12.77
CA HIS A 125 10.13 -26.08 12.10
C HIS A 125 11.22 -25.46 12.96
N ASN A 126 10.85 -24.55 13.86
CA ASN A 126 11.80 -23.85 14.72
C ASN A 126 11.76 -24.38 16.16
N ASP A 127 10.71 -25.12 16.51
CA ASP A 127 10.57 -25.81 17.80
C ASP A 127 11.63 -26.90 17.98
N GLU A 128 12.01 -27.58 16.89
CA GLU A 128 13.09 -28.60 16.87
C GLU A 128 14.49 -28.07 17.24
N LYS A 129 14.68 -26.74 17.31
CA LYS A 129 15.95 -26.10 17.67
C LYS A 129 16.13 -26.08 19.18
N VAL A 130 16.15 -27.26 19.80
CA VAL A 130 16.21 -27.47 21.26
C VAL A 130 17.45 -26.86 21.94
N GLN A 131 18.51 -26.63 21.17
CA GLN A 131 19.72 -25.93 21.61
C GLN A 131 19.57 -24.41 21.69
N ASP A 132 18.54 -23.83 21.07
CA ASP A 132 18.20 -22.42 21.13
C ASP A 132 17.14 -22.20 22.22
N PRO A 133 17.50 -21.70 23.42
CA PRO A 133 16.55 -21.55 24.52
C PRO A 133 15.43 -20.54 24.24
N ALA A 134 15.60 -19.66 23.25
CA ALA A 134 14.55 -18.74 22.85
C ALA A 134 13.44 -19.46 22.06
N ARG A 135 13.79 -20.53 21.32
CA ARG A 135 12.88 -21.18 20.35
C ARG A 135 12.51 -22.61 20.70
N GLY A 136 13.46 -23.39 21.20
CA GLY A 136 13.32 -24.82 21.40
C GLY A 136 12.16 -25.20 22.31
N THR A 137 11.39 -26.19 21.89
CA THR A 137 10.40 -26.89 22.71
C THR A 137 10.62 -28.40 22.58
N LEU A 138 9.94 -29.23 23.37
CA LEU A 138 10.13 -30.69 23.34
C LEU A 138 8.77 -31.39 23.15
N PRO A 139 8.65 -32.31 22.18
CA PRO A 139 7.49 -33.20 22.04
C PRO A 139 7.25 -34.01 23.32
N GLY A 140 5.99 -34.30 23.62
CA GLY A 140 5.54 -34.92 24.85
C GLY A 140 5.56 -33.99 26.07
N SER A 141 5.83 -32.69 25.90
CA SER A 141 5.97 -31.76 27.02
C SER A 141 5.72 -30.29 26.63
N THR A 142 6.78 -29.48 26.48
CA THR A 142 6.69 -28.03 26.33
C THR A 142 6.07 -27.63 25.00
N PHE A 143 6.25 -28.42 23.93
CA PHE A 143 5.67 -28.09 22.63
C PHE A 143 4.14 -28.10 22.70
N GLU A 144 3.54 -29.17 23.21
CA GLU A 144 2.11 -29.29 23.41
C GLU A 144 1.58 -28.27 24.42
N ALA A 145 2.36 -27.99 25.48
CA ALA A 145 2.00 -26.96 26.46
C ALA A 145 1.88 -25.57 25.81
N TYR A 146 2.79 -25.20 24.90
CA TYR A 146 2.67 -23.95 24.14
C TYR A 146 1.48 -24.00 23.18
N LEU A 147 1.35 -25.03 22.35
CA LEU A 147 0.22 -25.16 21.42
C LEU A 147 -1.13 -25.09 22.13
N ARG A 148 -1.24 -25.65 23.33
CA ARG A 148 -2.46 -25.61 24.15
C ARG A 148 -2.87 -24.17 24.51
N ARG A 149 -1.93 -23.25 24.70
CA ARG A 149 -2.24 -21.82 24.93
C ARG A 149 -2.97 -21.20 23.74
N TYR A 150 -2.61 -21.56 22.51
CA TYR A 150 -3.27 -21.07 21.30
C TYR A 150 -4.69 -21.63 21.19
N VAL A 151 -4.85 -22.93 21.45
CA VAL A 151 -6.16 -23.62 21.43
C VAL A 151 -7.10 -23.02 22.47
N ASP A 152 -6.68 -22.97 23.73
CA ASP A 152 -7.51 -22.46 24.82
C ASP A 152 -7.82 -20.96 24.64
N GLY A 153 -6.84 -20.18 24.17
CA GLY A 153 -7.00 -18.77 23.87
C GLY A 153 -8.04 -18.51 22.78
N ALA A 154 -8.02 -19.28 21.68
CA ALA A 154 -9.00 -19.15 20.60
C ALA A 154 -10.41 -19.46 21.09
N LEU A 155 -10.58 -20.57 21.83
CA LEU A 155 -11.87 -20.98 22.40
C LEU A 155 -12.42 -19.93 23.37
N ALA A 156 -11.58 -19.34 24.21
CA ALA A 156 -11.96 -18.27 25.13
C ALA A 156 -12.49 -17.01 24.41
N HIS A 157 -12.06 -16.77 23.17
CA HIS A 157 -12.53 -15.66 22.33
C HIS A 157 -13.65 -16.06 21.35
N GLY A 158 -14.20 -17.28 21.47
CA GLY A 158 -15.28 -17.78 20.61
C GLY A 158 -14.84 -18.17 19.19
N ALA A 159 -13.54 -18.23 18.93
CA ALA A 159 -12.98 -18.72 17.68
C ALA A 159 -12.75 -20.24 17.72
N GLN A 160 -12.71 -20.86 16.54
CA GLN A 160 -12.47 -22.30 16.38
C GLN A 160 -10.98 -22.56 16.12
N PRO A 161 -10.22 -23.17 17.06
CA PRO A 161 -8.84 -23.54 16.79
C PRO A 161 -8.76 -24.70 15.80
N VAL A 162 -7.72 -24.70 14.97
CA VAL A 162 -7.36 -25.79 14.06
C VAL A 162 -5.87 -26.03 14.18
N LEU A 163 -5.48 -27.24 14.57
CA LEU A 163 -4.08 -27.64 14.60
C LEU A 163 -3.62 -28.06 13.21
N VAL A 164 -2.45 -27.59 12.80
CA VAL A 164 -1.84 -27.91 11.50
C VAL A 164 -0.46 -28.50 11.76
N THR A 165 -0.22 -29.74 11.32
CA THR A 165 1.12 -30.35 11.44
C THR A 165 2.15 -29.60 10.57
N PRO A 166 3.46 -29.60 10.89
CA PRO A 166 4.43 -28.87 10.09
C PRO A 166 4.52 -29.44 8.66
N VAL A 167 4.50 -28.57 7.65
CA VAL A 167 4.70 -28.97 6.25
C VAL A 167 6.08 -29.59 6.04
N GLU A 168 6.19 -30.65 5.24
CA GLU A 168 7.47 -31.31 5.00
C GLU A 168 8.45 -30.43 4.21
N ARG A 169 9.73 -30.49 4.59
CA ARG A 169 10.81 -29.85 3.85
C ARG A 169 11.13 -30.66 2.59
N ARG A 170 11.76 -30.00 1.60
CA ARG A 170 12.26 -30.67 0.40
C ARG A 170 13.45 -31.57 0.73
N ARG A 171 13.18 -32.82 1.09
CA ARG A 171 14.18 -33.86 1.36
C ARG A 171 13.83 -35.17 0.67
N PHE A 172 14.78 -35.68 -0.09
CA PHE A 172 14.69 -36.94 -0.80
C PHE A 172 15.91 -37.80 -0.48
N ASP A 173 15.75 -39.11 -0.50
CA ASP A 173 16.90 -40.03 -0.48
C ASP A 173 17.50 -40.24 -1.87
N ALA A 174 18.52 -41.10 -1.94
CA ALA A 174 19.22 -41.44 -3.18
C ALA A 174 18.33 -42.11 -4.25
N PHE A 175 17.15 -42.62 -3.87
CA PHE A 175 16.18 -43.23 -4.77
C PHE A 175 15.04 -42.28 -5.14
N GLY A 176 15.10 -41.01 -4.70
CA GLY A 176 14.05 -40.02 -4.95
C GLY A 176 12.82 -40.17 -4.06
N ALA A 177 12.90 -40.92 -2.96
CA ALA A 177 11.79 -41.05 -2.01
C ALA A 177 11.78 -39.87 -1.01
N ALA A 178 10.61 -39.23 -0.86
CA ALA A 178 10.43 -38.11 0.07
C ALA A 178 10.56 -38.57 1.53
N ARG A 179 11.25 -37.77 2.36
CA ARG A 179 11.59 -38.12 3.75
C ARG A 179 10.82 -37.26 4.75
N ASP A 180 10.56 -37.83 5.93
CA ASP A 180 10.06 -37.08 7.07
C ASP A 180 11.18 -36.21 7.64
N THR A 181 10.86 -34.96 8.00
CA THR A 181 11.90 -33.98 8.38
C THR A 181 11.73 -33.34 9.76
N HIS A 182 10.68 -33.71 10.50
CA HIS A 182 10.35 -33.10 11.79
C HIS A 182 10.26 -34.09 12.96
N GLY A 183 10.78 -35.31 12.83
CA GLY A 183 10.84 -36.29 13.93
C GLY A 183 9.49 -36.49 14.64
N ALA A 184 9.46 -36.31 15.97
CA ALA A 184 8.26 -36.53 16.79
C ALA A 184 7.24 -35.37 16.80
N TYR A 185 7.57 -34.20 16.23
CA TYR A 185 6.71 -33.01 16.29
C TYR A 185 5.34 -33.20 15.60
N PRO A 186 5.23 -33.80 14.39
CA PRO A 186 3.92 -34.07 13.80
C PRO A 186 3.04 -34.96 14.67
N GLN A 187 3.63 -35.96 15.34
CA GLN A 187 2.87 -36.84 16.23
C GLN A 187 2.38 -36.11 17.47
N ALA A 188 3.19 -35.24 18.08
CA ALA A 188 2.78 -34.39 19.19
C ALA A 188 1.55 -33.51 18.85
N VAL A 189 1.51 -32.94 17.64
CA VAL A 189 0.34 -32.18 17.16
C VAL A 189 -0.89 -33.08 17.03
N ARG A 190 -0.75 -34.28 16.46
CA ARG A 190 -1.84 -35.26 16.34
C ARG A 190 -2.38 -35.69 17.70
N ASP A 191 -1.49 -35.97 18.65
CA ASP A 191 -1.84 -36.40 20.00
C ASP A 191 -2.57 -35.28 20.75
N LEU A 192 -2.11 -34.03 20.64
CA LEU A 192 -2.81 -32.87 21.21
C LEU A 192 -4.19 -32.65 20.59
N ALA A 193 -4.31 -32.78 19.26
CA ALA A 193 -5.59 -32.67 18.57
C ALA A 193 -6.59 -33.72 19.08
N ALA A 194 -6.15 -34.98 19.20
CA ALA A 194 -6.96 -36.06 19.74
C ALA A 194 -7.35 -35.82 21.22
N ALA A 195 -6.41 -35.36 22.05
CA ALA A 195 -6.63 -35.14 23.48
C ALA A 195 -7.58 -33.96 23.76
N THR A 196 -7.62 -32.95 22.90
CA THR A 196 -8.45 -31.75 23.06
C THR A 196 -9.74 -31.77 22.25
N GLY A 197 -9.87 -32.71 21.31
CA GLY A 197 -10.94 -32.69 20.31
C GLY A 197 -10.80 -31.56 19.28
N THR A 198 -9.62 -30.92 19.20
CA THR A 198 -9.36 -29.84 18.25
C THR A 198 -9.23 -30.41 16.83
N PRO A 199 -9.90 -29.84 15.81
CA PRO A 199 -9.73 -30.25 14.43
C PRO A 199 -8.27 -30.22 13.96
N LEU A 200 -7.91 -31.18 13.11
CA LEU A 200 -6.55 -31.36 12.59
C LEU A 200 -6.51 -31.26 11.06
N VAL A 201 -5.54 -30.50 10.54
CA VAL A 201 -5.02 -30.60 9.18
C VAL A 201 -3.67 -31.31 9.23
N ASP A 202 -3.56 -32.50 8.65
CA ASP A 202 -2.32 -33.27 8.65
C ASP A 202 -1.44 -32.92 7.45
N LEU A 203 -0.94 -31.69 7.46
CA LEU A 203 -0.13 -31.11 6.40
C LEU A 203 1.20 -31.84 6.18
N THR A 204 1.81 -32.42 7.23
CA THR A 204 2.99 -33.28 7.11
C THR A 204 2.72 -34.44 6.15
N ALA A 205 1.65 -35.20 6.36
CA ALA A 205 1.30 -36.33 5.50
C ALA A 205 0.97 -35.88 4.07
N SER A 206 0.08 -34.89 3.92
CA SER A 206 -0.38 -34.46 2.60
C SER A 206 0.70 -33.76 1.78
N SER A 207 1.64 -33.05 2.41
CA SER A 207 2.79 -32.43 1.73
C SER A 207 3.86 -33.45 1.34
N LYS A 208 4.16 -34.44 2.18
CA LYS A 208 5.06 -35.55 1.83
C LYS A 208 4.60 -36.27 0.57
N ASP A 209 3.32 -36.58 0.49
CA ASP A 209 2.73 -37.23 -0.66
C ASP A 209 2.83 -36.35 -1.92
N LEU A 210 2.64 -35.03 -1.78
CA LEU A 210 2.83 -34.10 -2.88
C LEU A 210 4.28 -34.08 -3.36
N TRP A 211 5.24 -33.97 -2.45
CA TRP A 211 6.67 -33.99 -2.78
C TRP A 211 7.09 -35.32 -3.41
N GLN A 212 6.57 -36.46 -2.92
CA GLN A 212 6.82 -37.76 -3.51
C GLN A 212 6.31 -37.84 -4.96
N ARG A 213 5.13 -37.29 -5.24
CA ARG A 213 4.56 -37.28 -6.60
C ARG A 213 5.32 -36.37 -7.57
N LEU A 214 5.77 -35.20 -7.09
CA LEU A 214 6.50 -34.24 -7.90
C LEU A 214 7.97 -34.63 -8.11
N GLY A 215 8.55 -35.37 -7.16
CA GLY A 215 9.95 -35.76 -7.17
C GLY A 215 10.93 -34.60 -6.96
N PRO A 216 12.24 -34.89 -6.92
CA PRO A 216 13.27 -33.88 -6.73
C PRO A 216 13.19 -32.75 -7.77
N GLU A 217 13.11 -33.08 -9.05
CA GLU A 217 13.13 -32.09 -10.13
C GLU A 217 11.84 -31.26 -10.15
N GLY A 218 10.66 -31.88 -10.00
CA GLY A 218 9.38 -31.17 -10.04
C GLY A 218 9.16 -30.23 -8.86
N THR A 219 9.88 -30.41 -7.75
CA THR A 219 9.76 -29.56 -6.56
C THR A 219 10.61 -28.28 -6.61
N THR A 220 11.53 -28.11 -7.57
CA THR A 220 12.35 -26.90 -7.67
C THR A 220 11.52 -25.64 -7.95
N SER A 221 10.42 -25.75 -8.70
CA SER A 221 9.48 -24.64 -8.94
C SER A 221 8.58 -24.31 -7.74
N HIS A 222 8.53 -25.19 -6.75
CA HIS A 222 7.69 -25.03 -5.56
C HIS A 222 8.48 -24.41 -4.41
N PHE A 223 9.72 -24.85 -4.22
CA PHE A 223 10.63 -24.30 -3.21
C PHE A 223 11.45 -23.13 -3.77
N LEU A 224 12.04 -22.31 -2.91
CA LEU A 224 12.83 -21.12 -3.26
C LEU A 224 14.21 -21.53 -3.81
N HIS A 225 14.16 -22.12 -5.01
CA HIS A 225 15.28 -22.46 -5.89
C HIS A 225 15.22 -21.50 -7.08
N LEU A 226 16.23 -20.66 -7.20
CA LEU A 226 16.36 -19.65 -8.24
C LEU A 226 17.80 -19.67 -8.75
N ALA A 227 17.99 -19.65 -10.06
CA ALA A 227 19.29 -19.42 -10.65
C ALA A 227 19.75 -17.96 -10.42
N PRO A 228 21.07 -17.69 -10.38
CA PRO A 228 21.56 -16.32 -10.40
C PRO A 228 20.99 -15.53 -11.59
N GLY A 229 20.51 -14.31 -11.32
CA GLY A 229 19.86 -13.44 -12.31
C GLY A 229 18.41 -13.81 -12.68
N GLU A 230 17.83 -14.88 -12.14
CA GLU A 230 16.45 -15.30 -12.46
C GLU A 230 15.39 -14.33 -11.90
N HIS A 231 15.64 -13.72 -10.74
CA HIS A 231 14.68 -12.81 -10.10
C HIS A 231 15.39 -11.58 -9.49
N PRO A 232 14.88 -10.35 -9.69
CA PRO A 232 15.60 -9.13 -9.31
C PRO A 232 15.89 -9.02 -7.80
N GLN A 233 15.00 -9.51 -6.94
CA GLN A 233 15.18 -9.57 -5.49
C GLN A 233 16.17 -10.66 -5.03
N TYR A 234 16.52 -11.60 -5.90
CA TYR A 234 17.47 -12.70 -5.64
C TYR A 234 18.57 -12.72 -6.71
N PRO A 235 19.40 -11.67 -6.81
CA PRO A 235 20.37 -11.55 -7.90
C PRO A 235 21.41 -12.69 -7.92
N GLN A 236 21.71 -13.26 -6.75
CA GLN A 236 22.65 -14.38 -6.59
C GLN A 236 21.95 -15.75 -6.65
N GLY A 237 20.64 -15.79 -6.91
CA GLY A 237 19.85 -17.00 -6.83
C GLY A 237 19.58 -17.47 -5.40
N SER A 238 18.99 -18.64 -5.26
CA SER A 238 18.68 -19.32 -3.99
C SER A 238 18.61 -20.83 -4.19
N ALA A 239 18.92 -21.61 -3.17
CA ALA A 239 18.79 -23.08 -3.15
C ALA A 239 18.19 -23.55 -1.82
N ASP A 240 17.02 -23.01 -1.49
CA ASP A 240 16.36 -23.20 -0.20
C ASP A 240 15.36 -24.37 -0.26
N ASN A 241 15.51 -25.34 0.63
CA ASN A 241 14.68 -26.55 0.70
C ASN A 241 13.56 -26.45 1.75
N THR A 242 13.31 -25.28 2.31
CA THR A 242 12.29 -25.03 3.35
C THR A 242 11.24 -24.03 2.88
N HIS A 243 11.65 -22.91 2.28
CA HIS A 243 10.72 -21.86 1.90
C HIS A 243 10.19 -22.03 0.48
N PHE A 244 8.98 -21.54 0.23
CA PHE A 244 8.31 -21.70 -1.05
C PHE A 244 8.48 -20.47 -1.94
N GLN A 245 8.36 -20.70 -3.25
CA GLN A 245 7.93 -19.67 -4.19
C GLN A 245 6.40 -19.56 -4.18
N ALA A 246 5.83 -18.55 -4.84
CA ALA A 246 4.37 -18.37 -4.95
C ALA A 246 3.62 -19.64 -5.42
N LEU A 247 4.20 -20.42 -6.34
CA LEU A 247 3.60 -21.67 -6.80
C LEU A 247 3.54 -22.74 -5.71
N GLY A 248 4.64 -22.93 -4.97
CA GLY A 248 4.68 -23.88 -3.84
C GLY A 248 3.78 -23.46 -2.70
N ALA A 249 3.75 -22.16 -2.37
CA ALA A 249 2.84 -21.60 -1.38
C ALA A 249 1.38 -21.88 -1.73
N LEU A 250 0.98 -21.67 -3.00
CA LEU A 250 -0.37 -22.00 -3.45
C LEU A 250 -0.65 -23.51 -3.44
N ALA A 251 0.33 -24.34 -3.80
CA ALA A 251 0.19 -25.80 -3.77
C ALA A 251 -0.06 -26.32 -2.35
N VAL A 252 0.68 -25.81 -1.36
CA VAL A 252 0.50 -26.15 0.06
C VAL A 252 -0.81 -25.57 0.59
N ALA A 253 -1.17 -24.33 0.23
CA ALA A 253 -2.45 -23.73 0.59
C ALA A 253 -3.65 -24.58 0.10
N ARG A 254 -3.53 -25.23 -1.08
CA ARG A 254 -4.55 -26.15 -1.58
C ARG A 254 -4.68 -27.43 -0.75
N LEU A 255 -3.58 -27.95 -0.20
CA LEU A 255 -3.64 -29.09 0.73
C LEU A 255 -4.43 -28.70 1.98
N VAL A 256 -4.08 -27.57 2.59
CA VAL A 256 -4.77 -27.04 3.79
C VAL A 256 -6.24 -26.79 3.50
N ALA A 257 -6.56 -26.04 2.44
CA ALA A 257 -7.95 -25.76 2.04
C ALA A 257 -8.74 -27.04 1.72
N GLY A 258 -8.09 -28.03 1.07
CA GLY A 258 -8.68 -29.32 0.75
C GLY A 258 -9.08 -30.11 2.00
N GLU A 259 -8.21 -30.15 3.01
CA GLU A 259 -8.49 -30.80 4.29
C GLU A 259 -9.55 -30.07 5.13
N LEU A 260 -9.48 -28.74 5.20
CA LEU A 260 -10.50 -27.91 5.88
C LEU A 260 -11.90 -28.16 5.29
N ARG A 261 -11.98 -28.28 3.96
CA ARG A 261 -13.23 -28.56 3.23
C ARG A 261 -13.70 -30.00 3.42
N SER A 262 -12.83 -30.99 3.20
CA SER A 262 -13.22 -32.41 3.22
C SER A 262 -13.66 -32.88 4.60
N ARG A 263 -13.02 -32.36 5.66
CA ARG A 263 -13.34 -32.65 7.05
C ARG A 263 -14.45 -31.74 7.62
N ARG A 264 -14.98 -30.80 6.84
CA ARG A 264 -15.98 -29.81 7.25
C ARG A 264 -15.56 -29.01 8.50
N ILE A 265 -14.26 -28.67 8.57
CA ILE A 265 -13.70 -27.86 9.66
C ILE A 265 -14.21 -26.42 9.55
N VAL A 266 -14.34 -25.92 8.32
CA VAL A 266 -14.90 -24.60 8.03
C VAL A 266 -16.29 -24.71 7.38
N PRO A 267 -17.14 -23.68 7.47
CA PRO A 267 -18.43 -23.66 6.79
C PRO A 267 -18.33 -23.85 5.27
N PRO A 268 -19.32 -24.51 4.63
CA PRO A 268 -19.35 -24.68 3.19
C PRO A 268 -19.43 -23.32 2.45
N GLY A 269 -18.72 -23.23 1.32
CA GLY A 269 -18.68 -22.03 0.48
C GLY A 269 -17.64 -20.98 0.88
N TRP A 270 -16.78 -21.26 1.86
CA TRP A 270 -15.60 -20.43 2.15
C TRP A 270 -14.55 -20.53 1.05
N PHE A 271 -14.37 -21.72 0.47
CA PHE A 271 -13.47 -21.95 -0.67
C PHE A 271 -14.29 -22.08 -1.96
N ALA A 272 -13.87 -21.37 -3.01
CA ALA A 272 -14.65 -21.20 -4.25
C ALA A 272 -14.13 -22.02 -5.44
N ASP A 273 -13.45 -23.14 -5.18
CA ASP A 273 -12.87 -24.10 -6.15
C ASP A 273 -12.42 -23.43 -7.46
N THR A 274 -11.62 -22.37 -7.32
CA THR A 274 -11.17 -21.58 -8.45
C THR A 274 -10.15 -22.42 -9.22
N ALA A 275 -10.55 -22.88 -10.41
CA ALA A 275 -9.64 -23.46 -11.38
C ALA A 275 -8.37 -22.58 -11.47
N ALA A 276 -7.22 -23.24 -11.42
CA ALA A 276 -5.92 -22.69 -11.05
C ALA A 276 -5.69 -21.21 -11.36
N ALA A 277 -5.23 -20.44 -10.37
CA ALA A 277 -4.51 -19.20 -10.67
C ALA A 277 -3.31 -19.55 -11.55
N ALA A 278 -3.40 -19.27 -12.86
CA ALA A 278 -2.35 -19.56 -13.83
C ALA A 278 -1.03 -18.81 -13.51
N ASP A 279 -1.14 -17.71 -12.76
CA ASP A 279 -0.04 -16.89 -12.27
C ASP A 279 -0.30 -16.53 -10.79
N PRO A 280 0.13 -17.35 -9.82
CA PRO A 280 0.01 -16.99 -8.40
C PRO A 280 0.91 -15.81 -8.05
N LEU A 281 2.10 -15.73 -8.65
CA LEU A 281 3.11 -14.72 -8.32
C LEU A 281 2.58 -13.30 -8.52
N GLY A 282 1.89 -13.04 -9.64
CA GLY A 282 1.31 -11.73 -9.93
C GLY A 282 -0.11 -11.50 -9.41
N ARG A 283 -0.75 -12.51 -8.82
CA ARG A 283 -2.10 -12.39 -8.21
C ARG A 283 -2.07 -12.31 -6.69
N MET A 284 -1.00 -12.76 -6.05
CA MET A 284 -0.79 -12.58 -4.62
C MET A 284 -0.50 -11.12 -4.31
N TYR A 285 -1.02 -10.64 -3.19
CA TYR A 285 -0.58 -9.36 -2.65
C TYR A 285 0.75 -9.52 -1.92
N TRP A 286 1.66 -8.58 -2.17
CA TRP A 286 2.99 -8.49 -1.59
C TRP A 286 3.04 -7.22 -0.74
N PRO A 287 2.82 -7.30 0.58
CA PRO A 287 2.73 -6.13 1.42
C PRO A 287 4.06 -5.37 1.48
N GLY A 288 4.01 -4.08 1.78
CA GLY A 288 5.23 -3.31 2.12
C GLY A 288 5.86 -3.79 3.43
N GLU A 289 5.03 -4.23 4.37
CA GLU A 289 5.41 -4.67 5.72
C GLU A 289 4.63 -5.94 6.11
N ARG A 290 5.27 -6.86 6.83
CA ARG A 290 4.57 -8.06 7.30
C ARG A 290 3.63 -7.70 8.46
N PRO A 291 2.50 -8.38 8.65
CA PRO A 291 1.55 -8.09 9.74
C PRO A 291 2.17 -8.15 11.16
N VAL A 292 3.19 -8.99 11.31
CA VAL A 292 3.95 -9.19 12.56
C VAL A 292 5.04 -8.14 12.77
N ASP A 293 5.44 -7.40 11.73
CA ASP A 293 6.40 -6.31 11.87
C ASP A 293 5.69 -5.11 12.52
N THR A 294 6.29 -4.58 13.59
CA THR A 294 5.75 -3.39 14.26
C THR A 294 6.38 -2.14 13.64
N PRO A 295 5.62 -1.28 12.95
CA PRO A 295 6.14 -0.03 12.43
C PRO A 295 6.54 0.89 13.58
N VAL A 296 7.46 1.81 13.31
CA VAL A 296 7.72 2.94 14.21
C VAL A 296 6.57 3.91 14.03
N VAL A 297 5.84 4.24 15.11
CA VAL A 297 4.75 5.21 15.06
C VAL A 297 5.23 6.50 15.73
N LEU A 298 5.15 7.61 14.99
CA LEU A 298 5.43 8.96 15.48
C LEU A 298 4.17 9.80 15.36
N ASP A 299 3.86 10.59 16.38
CA ASP A 299 2.70 11.47 16.42
C ASP A 299 3.12 12.93 16.28
N VAL A 300 2.42 13.65 15.41
CA VAL A 300 2.61 15.07 15.12
C VAL A 300 1.33 15.82 15.47
N GLY A 301 1.45 16.87 16.26
CA GLY A 301 0.33 17.77 16.56
C GLY A 301 0.39 18.44 17.93
N PRO A 302 -0.66 19.17 18.30
CA PRO A 302 -0.80 19.76 19.62
C PRO A 302 -0.70 18.70 20.73
N GLY A 303 0.16 18.95 21.73
CA GLY A 303 0.38 18.02 22.85
C GLY A 303 1.39 16.91 22.55
N GLU A 304 1.74 16.67 21.29
CA GLU A 304 2.66 15.61 20.91
C GLU A 304 4.14 16.01 21.06
N ARG A 305 5.01 14.99 21.00
CA ARG A 305 6.47 15.17 20.98
C ARG A 305 6.93 15.97 19.76
N PHE A 306 6.38 15.66 18.59
CA PHE A 306 6.69 16.37 17.36
C PHE A 306 5.62 17.40 17.09
N ARG A 307 6.04 18.65 16.88
CA ARG A 307 5.12 19.76 16.55
C ARG A 307 5.06 20.07 15.07
N THR A 308 6.04 19.58 14.31
CA THR A 308 6.11 19.71 12.86
C THR A 308 6.35 18.35 12.23
N VAL A 309 5.87 18.16 11.01
CA VAL A 309 6.02 16.94 10.24
C VAL A 309 7.48 16.72 9.85
N GLN A 310 8.22 17.78 9.49
CA GLN A 310 9.64 17.65 9.16
C GLN A 310 10.44 17.07 10.34
N SER A 311 10.18 17.52 11.58
CA SER A 311 10.89 17.01 12.75
C SER A 311 10.64 15.52 13.02
N ALA A 312 9.46 15.01 12.67
CA ALA A 312 9.16 13.58 12.72
C ALA A 312 9.85 12.79 11.60
N VAL A 313 9.91 13.35 10.38
CA VAL A 313 10.68 12.77 9.27
C VAL A 313 12.17 12.67 9.62
N ASP A 314 12.74 13.73 10.21
CA ASP A 314 14.16 13.76 10.58
C ASP A 314 14.50 12.71 11.65
N ALA A 315 13.55 12.40 12.53
CA ALA A 315 13.67 11.37 13.56
C ALA A 315 13.53 9.93 13.04
N ALA A 316 13.07 9.73 11.80
CA ALA A 316 12.97 8.40 11.21
C ALA A 316 14.37 7.79 10.97
N GLU A 317 14.47 6.47 11.20
CA GLU A 317 15.72 5.72 11.04
C GLU A 317 16.21 5.77 9.58
N PRO A 318 17.49 6.14 9.32
CA PRO A 318 18.08 6.04 8.00
C PRO A 318 18.04 4.60 7.46
N GLY A 319 17.90 4.46 6.14
CA GLY A 319 17.85 3.17 5.46
C GLY A 319 16.50 2.42 5.55
N GLY A 320 15.59 2.86 6.42
CA GLY A 320 14.22 2.33 6.50
C GLY A 320 14.15 0.85 6.82
N ALA A 321 14.86 0.42 7.88
CA ALA A 321 14.79 -0.96 8.37
C ALA A 321 13.36 -1.38 8.76
N ARG A 322 12.57 -0.40 9.24
CA ARG A 322 11.13 -0.52 9.50
C ARG A 322 10.42 0.68 8.88
N ARG A 323 9.16 0.50 8.47
CA ARG A 323 8.30 1.62 8.10
C ARG A 323 8.13 2.56 9.30
N THR A 324 8.28 3.86 9.05
CA THR A 324 7.92 4.90 10.02
C THR A 324 6.56 5.48 9.59
N VAL A 325 5.56 5.31 10.45
CA VAL A 325 4.21 5.87 10.28
C VAL A 325 4.14 7.15 11.11
N ILE A 326 4.04 8.28 10.43
CA ILE A 326 3.86 9.60 11.04
C ILE A 326 2.36 9.91 10.99
N ARG A 327 1.71 9.84 12.15
CA ARG A 327 0.30 10.20 12.33
C ARG A 327 0.21 11.69 12.63
N ILE A 328 -0.60 12.40 11.86
CA ILE A 328 -0.66 13.86 11.90
C ILE A 328 -2.07 14.26 12.34
N GLN A 329 -2.15 14.93 13.49
CA GLN A 329 -3.43 15.44 14.01
C GLN A 329 -3.98 16.57 13.14
N PRO A 330 -5.32 16.80 13.14
CA PRO A 330 -5.94 17.93 12.46
C PRO A 330 -5.24 19.26 12.72
N GLY A 331 -5.01 20.03 11.66
CA GLY A 331 -4.33 21.32 11.68
C GLY A 331 -3.70 21.70 10.34
N GLU A 332 -3.37 22.99 10.22
CA GLU A 332 -2.52 23.50 9.12
C GLU A 332 -1.07 23.55 9.59
N TYR A 333 -0.19 22.85 8.87
CA TYR A 333 1.24 22.75 9.10
C TYR A 333 1.95 23.52 7.99
N ARG A 334 2.33 24.76 8.30
CA ARG A 334 3.04 25.64 7.36
C ARG A 334 4.55 25.46 7.47
N GLU A 335 5.10 24.56 6.67
CA GLU A 335 6.52 24.24 6.60
C GLU A 335 6.88 23.65 5.23
N VAL A 336 8.16 23.73 4.84
CA VAL A 336 8.67 22.96 3.70
C VAL A 336 9.04 21.57 4.17
N LEU A 337 8.45 20.55 3.57
CA LEU A 337 8.69 19.15 3.89
C LEU A 337 9.64 18.50 2.88
N HIS A 338 10.65 17.79 3.37
CA HIS A 338 11.55 16.96 2.58
C HIS A 338 11.72 15.57 3.19
N VAL A 339 11.30 14.54 2.46
CA VAL A 339 11.59 13.14 2.75
C VAL A 339 12.75 12.69 1.84
N PRO A 340 14.00 12.64 2.35
CA PRO A 340 15.16 12.32 1.53
C PRO A 340 15.21 10.82 1.17
N SER A 341 15.95 10.48 0.11
CA SER A 341 16.16 9.08 -0.32
C SER A 341 16.83 8.21 0.73
N SER A 342 17.59 8.80 1.66
CA SER A 342 18.19 8.12 2.81
C SER A 342 17.16 7.68 3.87
N ARG A 343 15.90 8.11 3.76
CA ARG A 343 14.78 7.75 4.65
C ARG A 343 13.61 7.17 3.83
N PRO A 344 13.74 5.96 3.28
CA PRO A 344 12.64 5.29 2.59
C PRO A 344 11.58 4.78 3.59
N ARG A 345 10.44 4.31 3.09
CA ARG A 345 9.33 3.73 3.87
C ARG A 345 8.75 4.69 4.93
N ILE A 346 8.58 5.95 4.57
CA ILE A 346 7.81 6.92 5.38
C ILE A 346 6.33 6.84 5.00
N SER A 347 5.45 6.88 6.00
CA SER A 347 4.02 7.06 5.79
C SER A 347 3.56 8.33 6.50
N LEU A 348 2.83 9.19 5.79
CA LEU A 348 2.13 10.32 6.38
C LEU A 348 0.64 10.00 6.42
N VAL A 349 0.04 10.01 7.60
CA VAL A 349 -1.36 9.64 7.79
C VAL A 349 -2.07 10.71 8.59
N GLY A 350 -2.99 11.45 7.97
CA GLY A 350 -3.84 12.38 8.69
C GLY A 350 -4.88 11.63 9.54
N THR A 351 -5.07 12.06 10.78
CA THR A 351 -6.00 11.43 11.74
C THR A 351 -7.36 12.13 11.83
N GLY A 352 -7.61 13.13 10.99
CA GLY A 352 -8.91 13.80 10.87
C GLY A 352 -9.98 12.94 10.21
N ALA A 353 -11.21 13.44 10.18
CA ALA A 353 -12.35 12.77 9.56
C ALA A 353 -12.27 12.80 8.01
N GLY A 354 -11.63 13.83 7.46
CA GLY A 354 -11.35 13.95 6.04
C GLY A 354 -9.97 14.53 5.74
N PRO A 355 -9.52 14.45 4.48
CA PRO A 355 -8.19 14.93 4.09
C PRO A 355 -8.02 16.45 4.20
N GLU A 356 -9.11 17.22 4.25
CA GLU A 356 -9.09 18.66 4.51
C GLU A 356 -8.72 19.05 5.94
N ASP A 357 -8.83 18.12 6.89
CA ASP A 357 -8.55 18.42 8.30
C ASP A 357 -7.05 18.53 8.60
N VAL A 358 -6.20 17.96 7.75
CA VAL A 358 -4.73 17.95 7.91
C VAL A 358 -4.09 18.53 6.65
N VAL A 359 -3.54 19.73 6.76
CA VAL A 359 -3.03 20.49 5.60
C VAL A 359 -1.53 20.73 5.76
N LEU A 360 -0.73 20.21 4.83
CA LEU A 360 0.70 20.47 4.71
C LEU A 360 0.91 21.49 3.59
N VAL A 361 1.37 22.70 3.92
CA VAL A 361 1.30 23.84 2.98
C VAL A 361 2.50 24.79 3.07
N HIS A 362 2.88 25.36 1.94
CA HIS A 362 3.74 26.54 1.83
C HIS A 362 3.37 27.33 0.57
N ASP A 363 3.93 28.51 0.39
CA ASP A 363 3.68 29.45 -0.70
C ASP A 363 4.90 29.71 -1.60
N ASN A 364 5.92 28.85 -1.59
CA ASN A 364 7.08 29.05 -2.46
C ASN A 364 6.65 28.94 -3.93
N ALA A 365 6.96 29.97 -4.73
CA ALA A 365 6.91 29.92 -6.19
C ALA A 365 8.32 29.82 -6.79
N SER A 366 8.42 29.45 -8.05
CA SER A 366 9.68 29.29 -8.76
C SER A 366 10.52 30.57 -8.78
N GLY A 367 9.89 31.74 -8.81
CA GLY A 367 10.56 33.05 -8.71
C GLY A 367 10.88 33.50 -7.28
N THR A 368 10.41 32.79 -6.26
CA THR A 368 10.68 33.13 -4.84
C THR A 368 12.18 33.00 -4.57
N LEU A 369 12.79 34.02 -3.97
CA LEU A 369 14.21 34.04 -3.66
C LEU A 369 14.51 33.14 -2.46
N LYS A 370 15.58 32.35 -2.57
CA LYS A 370 16.05 31.53 -1.45
C LYS A 370 16.60 32.42 -0.33
N PRO A 371 16.39 32.05 0.95
CA PRO A 371 16.91 32.81 2.09
C PRO A 371 18.43 32.97 2.10
N ASP A 372 19.17 32.05 1.47
CA ASP A 372 20.64 32.07 1.40
C ASP A 372 21.20 32.99 0.31
N GLY A 373 20.34 33.64 -0.49
CA GLY A 373 20.75 34.54 -1.56
C GLY A 373 21.28 33.84 -2.82
N SER A 374 21.21 32.51 -2.92
CA SER A 374 21.70 31.74 -4.09
C SER A 374 20.80 31.83 -5.34
N GLY A 375 19.87 32.79 -5.36
CA GLY A 375 18.90 33.00 -6.44
C GLY A 375 17.52 32.43 -6.12
N PRO A 376 16.65 32.32 -7.14
CA PRO A 376 15.29 31.83 -6.96
C PRO A 376 15.25 30.31 -6.72
N PHE A 377 14.15 29.82 -6.12
CA PHE A 377 13.92 28.39 -5.90
C PHE A 377 13.87 27.58 -7.20
N GLY A 378 13.36 28.19 -8.28
CA GLY A 378 12.98 27.48 -9.50
C GLY A 378 11.80 26.53 -9.27
N THR A 379 11.22 25.98 -10.33
CA THR A 379 10.03 25.10 -10.23
C THR A 379 10.25 23.95 -9.26
N PHE A 380 11.37 23.21 -9.39
CA PHE A 380 11.64 22.06 -8.52
C PHE A 380 11.85 22.41 -7.05
N GLY A 381 12.41 23.59 -6.77
CA GLY A 381 12.63 24.07 -5.40
C GLY A 381 11.39 24.72 -4.77
N SER A 382 10.35 25.00 -5.56
CA SER A 382 9.10 25.61 -5.09
C SER A 382 8.20 24.65 -4.30
N ALA A 383 8.51 23.36 -4.33
CA ALA A 383 7.72 22.31 -3.68
C ALA A 383 7.47 22.58 -2.19
N SER A 384 6.20 22.60 -1.79
CA SER A 384 5.81 22.58 -0.38
C SER A 384 6.19 21.26 0.27
N ALA A 385 6.04 20.15 -0.44
CA ALA A 385 6.55 18.84 -0.05
C ALA A 385 7.38 18.20 -1.17
N ARG A 386 8.56 17.67 -0.84
CA ARG A 386 9.42 16.87 -1.71
C ARG A 386 9.66 15.49 -1.11
N VAL A 387 9.48 14.44 -1.91
CA VAL A 387 9.68 13.05 -1.52
C VAL A 387 10.62 12.35 -2.49
N ASP A 388 11.82 12.05 -2.02
CA ASP A 388 12.83 11.26 -2.74
C ASP A 388 12.95 9.82 -2.21
N GLY A 389 12.40 9.53 -1.03
CA GLY A 389 12.37 8.20 -0.43
C GLY A 389 11.44 7.23 -1.17
N ALA A 390 11.91 6.02 -1.45
CA ALA A 390 11.09 4.95 -2.02
C ALA A 390 10.07 4.40 -1.00
N ASP A 391 9.02 3.74 -1.51
CA ASP A 391 7.96 3.10 -0.70
C ASP A 391 7.21 4.08 0.22
N PHE A 392 7.10 5.33 -0.24
CA PHE A 392 6.38 6.40 0.45
C PHE A 392 4.86 6.16 0.41
N VAL A 393 4.18 6.45 1.52
CA VAL A 393 2.71 6.37 1.61
C VAL A 393 2.15 7.70 2.14
N ALA A 394 1.09 8.22 1.52
CA ALA A 394 0.30 9.30 2.08
C ALA A 394 -1.19 8.95 2.09
N ARG A 395 -1.88 9.22 3.20
CA ARG A 395 -3.32 8.96 3.35
C ARG A 395 -4.02 10.05 4.14
N ASN A 396 -5.24 10.38 3.71
CA ASN A 396 -6.18 11.23 4.45
C ASN A 396 -5.59 12.58 4.89
N LEU A 397 -4.95 13.29 3.97
CA LEU A 397 -4.36 14.61 4.21
C LEU A 397 -4.31 15.44 2.92
N THR A 398 -3.95 16.71 3.05
CA THR A 398 -3.79 17.66 1.96
C THR A 398 -2.34 18.10 1.82
N PHE A 399 -1.80 18.05 0.61
CA PHE A 399 -0.62 18.82 0.20
C PHE A 399 -1.09 20.06 -0.56
N GLY A 400 -0.68 21.25 -0.12
CA GLY A 400 -1.04 22.52 -0.76
C GLY A 400 0.19 23.34 -1.12
N ASN A 401 0.12 24.05 -2.24
CA ASN A 401 0.91 25.27 -2.44
C ASN A 401 -0.06 26.44 -2.59
N ASP A 402 0.00 27.40 -1.67
CA ASP A 402 -0.94 28.51 -1.59
C ASP A 402 -0.37 29.84 -2.10
N PHE A 403 0.64 29.80 -2.97
CA PHE A 403 1.19 30.98 -3.63
C PHE A 403 0.08 31.83 -4.31
N ASP A 404 -0.04 33.08 -3.86
CA ASP A 404 -1.05 34.02 -4.37
C ASP A 404 -0.50 34.84 -5.55
N GLU A 405 -0.83 34.42 -6.77
CA GLU A 405 -0.43 35.13 -7.99
C GLU A 405 -0.92 36.58 -8.05
N ALA A 406 -2.07 36.88 -7.45
CA ALA A 406 -2.66 38.22 -7.46
C ALA A 406 -1.95 39.15 -6.47
N ALA A 407 -1.41 38.60 -5.39
CA ALA A 407 -0.54 39.32 -4.46
C ALA A 407 0.86 39.60 -5.02
N HIS A 408 1.29 38.83 -6.03
CA HIS A 408 2.62 38.91 -6.65
C HIS A 408 2.59 39.22 -8.16
N PRO A 409 1.96 40.34 -8.60
CA PRO A 409 1.86 40.68 -10.02
C PRO A 409 3.22 40.92 -10.69
N GLU A 410 4.25 41.28 -9.92
CA GLU A 410 5.62 41.51 -10.37
C GLU A 410 6.37 40.22 -10.72
N MET A 411 6.00 39.09 -10.11
CA MET A 411 6.70 37.83 -10.28
C MET A 411 6.34 37.22 -11.64
N LYS A 412 7.31 37.05 -12.53
CA LYS A 412 7.04 36.46 -13.87
C LYS A 412 7.06 34.93 -13.85
N ASN A 413 7.88 34.33 -12.99
CA ASN A 413 8.02 32.89 -12.83
C ASN A 413 7.19 32.46 -11.61
N ARG A 414 6.01 31.89 -11.85
CA ARG A 414 4.96 31.65 -10.83
C ARG A 414 4.63 30.17 -10.59
N GLN A 415 5.37 29.26 -11.21
CA GLN A 415 5.18 27.82 -10.98
C GLN A 415 5.32 27.51 -9.48
N ALA A 416 4.35 26.82 -8.88
CA ALA A 416 4.27 26.67 -7.44
C ALA A 416 3.83 25.24 -7.09
N VAL A 417 4.80 24.38 -6.82
CA VAL A 417 4.58 22.94 -6.66
C VAL A 417 4.05 22.65 -5.25
N ALA A 418 2.96 21.89 -5.15
CA ALA A 418 2.45 21.37 -3.87
C ALA A 418 3.23 20.10 -3.46
N LEU A 419 3.37 19.16 -4.39
CA LEU A 419 4.07 17.91 -4.15
C LEU A 419 5.03 17.55 -5.30
N HIS A 420 6.28 17.25 -4.95
CA HIS A 420 7.31 16.73 -5.85
C HIS A 420 7.71 15.31 -5.44
N LEU A 421 7.37 14.34 -6.28
CA LEU A 421 7.73 12.93 -6.11
C LEU A 421 8.88 12.53 -7.04
N THR A 422 9.93 11.92 -6.49
CA THR A 422 10.99 11.25 -7.27
C THR A 422 11.25 9.81 -6.83
N GLY A 423 10.85 9.44 -5.60
CA GLY A 423 10.98 8.07 -5.08
C GLY A 423 10.08 7.08 -5.82
N ASP A 424 10.58 5.86 -6.04
CA ASP A 424 9.79 4.78 -6.64
C ASP A 424 8.81 4.16 -5.63
N ARG A 425 7.71 3.61 -6.15
CA ARG A 425 6.64 2.93 -5.40
C ARG A 425 5.90 3.80 -4.39
N ALA A 426 5.58 5.04 -4.76
CA ALA A 426 4.77 5.92 -3.92
C ALA A 426 3.27 5.57 -4.02
N VAL A 427 2.58 5.52 -2.88
CA VAL A 427 1.12 5.30 -2.82
C VAL A 427 0.45 6.49 -2.11
N LEU A 428 -0.49 7.13 -2.79
CA LEU A 428 -1.30 8.20 -2.23
C LEU A 428 -2.78 7.79 -2.32
N SER A 429 -3.49 7.70 -1.20
CA SER A 429 -4.89 7.26 -1.17
C SER A 429 -5.74 8.22 -0.37
N GLY A 430 -6.80 8.74 -1.00
CA GLY A 430 -7.68 9.75 -0.38
C GLY A 430 -6.94 11.03 0.02
N VAL A 431 -6.00 11.49 -0.82
CA VAL A 431 -5.21 12.71 -0.60
C VAL A 431 -5.74 13.84 -1.48
N ARG A 432 -5.61 15.09 -1.00
CA ARG A 432 -5.85 16.30 -1.79
C ARG A 432 -4.53 16.95 -2.18
N LEU A 433 -4.40 17.37 -3.43
CA LEU A 433 -3.26 18.11 -3.96
C LEU A 433 -3.75 19.44 -4.53
N LEU A 434 -3.41 20.54 -3.86
CA LEU A 434 -3.98 21.86 -4.14
C LEU A 434 -2.90 22.84 -4.62
N GLY A 435 -3.16 23.53 -5.72
CA GLY A 435 -2.27 24.55 -6.27
C GLY A 435 -2.86 25.18 -7.52
N ASN A 436 -2.05 25.93 -8.26
CA ASN A 436 -2.39 26.59 -9.51
C ASN A 436 -1.55 26.03 -10.67
N GLN A 437 -0.49 26.74 -11.06
CA GLN A 437 0.47 26.25 -12.05
C GLN A 437 1.46 25.27 -11.40
N ASP A 438 1.67 24.11 -12.06
CA ASP A 438 2.63 23.08 -11.67
C ASP A 438 2.33 22.40 -10.30
N THR A 439 1.05 22.20 -9.93
CA THR A 439 0.64 21.65 -8.62
C THR A 439 1.36 20.35 -8.23
N LEU A 440 1.39 19.34 -9.11
CA LEU A 440 1.93 18.00 -8.83
C LEU A 440 3.03 17.63 -9.82
N LEU A 441 4.25 17.53 -9.30
CA LEU A 441 5.41 17.05 -10.03
C LEU A 441 5.65 15.56 -9.78
N VAL A 442 5.22 14.71 -10.73
CA VAL A 442 5.54 13.27 -10.74
C VAL A 442 6.77 13.03 -11.61
N ASN A 443 7.92 12.95 -10.96
CA ASN A 443 9.24 12.93 -11.59
C ASN A 443 9.95 11.59 -11.32
N SER A 444 11.21 11.49 -11.72
CA SER A 444 12.07 10.38 -11.36
C SER A 444 13.49 10.89 -11.05
N PRO A 445 14.36 10.05 -10.44
CA PRO A 445 15.70 10.50 -10.03
C PRO A 445 16.58 10.96 -11.20
N ALA A 446 16.37 10.41 -12.40
CA ALA A 446 17.10 10.76 -13.62
C ALA A 446 16.33 10.36 -14.88
N SER A 447 16.71 10.89 -16.05
CA SER A 447 16.15 10.44 -17.33
C SER A 447 16.41 8.94 -17.54
N GLY A 448 15.43 8.23 -18.10
CA GLY A 448 15.50 6.78 -18.31
C GLY A 448 15.40 5.92 -17.04
N VAL A 449 15.30 6.52 -15.86
CA VAL A 449 15.07 5.80 -14.59
C VAL A 449 13.57 5.84 -14.27
N ALA A 450 12.97 4.66 -14.12
CA ALA A 450 11.56 4.54 -13.73
C ALA A 450 11.37 4.95 -12.26
N ALA A 451 10.31 5.71 -12.00
CA ALA A 451 9.78 5.95 -10.67
C ALA A 451 8.26 5.95 -10.77
N ARG A 452 7.61 5.05 -10.02
CA ARG A 452 6.18 4.75 -10.15
C ARG A 452 5.41 5.30 -8.95
N SER A 453 4.28 5.94 -9.23
CA SER A 453 3.36 6.48 -8.23
C SER A 453 1.93 6.04 -8.53
N TRP A 454 1.19 5.65 -7.49
CA TRP A 454 -0.23 5.32 -7.58
C TRP A 454 -1.04 6.27 -6.71
N PHE A 455 -2.03 6.93 -7.33
CA PHE A 455 -2.99 7.83 -6.72
C PHE A 455 -4.35 7.16 -6.78
N ASP A 456 -4.91 6.82 -5.61
CA ASP A 456 -6.17 6.09 -5.46
C ASP A 456 -7.20 7.00 -4.78
N ARG A 457 -8.29 7.32 -5.49
CA ARG A 457 -9.38 8.18 -4.98
C ARG A 457 -8.89 9.55 -4.46
N CYS A 458 -7.87 10.11 -5.09
CA CYS A 458 -7.33 11.44 -4.77
C CYS A 458 -8.08 12.58 -5.48
N TYR A 459 -7.95 13.78 -4.95
CA TYR A 459 -8.37 15.03 -5.57
C TYR A 459 -7.13 15.86 -5.95
N VAL A 460 -7.04 16.31 -7.19
CA VAL A 460 -5.94 17.16 -7.68
C VAL A 460 -6.54 18.40 -8.35
N GLU A 461 -6.13 19.59 -7.95
CA GLU A 461 -6.53 20.83 -8.63
C GLU A 461 -5.35 21.68 -9.11
N GLY A 462 -5.61 22.45 -10.15
CA GLY A 462 -4.68 23.43 -10.70
C GLY A 462 -5.15 23.97 -12.04
N ASP A 463 -4.29 24.73 -12.71
CA ASP A 463 -4.64 25.36 -13.98
C ASP A 463 -3.68 24.95 -15.12
N VAL A 464 -2.46 25.46 -15.14
CA VAL A 464 -1.45 25.19 -16.16
C VAL A 464 -0.55 24.06 -15.70
N ASP A 465 -0.46 23.01 -16.50
CA ASP A 465 0.47 21.87 -16.33
C ASP A 465 0.42 21.25 -14.93
N PHE A 466 -0.77 21.21 -14.31
CA PHE A 466 -0.86 20.92 -12.87
C PHE A 466 -0.55 19.46 -12.50
N VAL A 467 -0.41 18.57 -13.48
CA VAL A 467 0.26 17.26 -13.35
C VAL A 467 1.39 17.16 -14.38
N PHE A 468 2.64 17.18 -13.94
CA PHE A 468 3.78 17.23 -14.87
C PHE A 468 4.99 16.43 -14.38
N GLY A 469 5.95 16.19 -15.29
CA GLY A 469 7.17 15.45 -14.99
C GLY A 469 7.37 14.16 -15.78
N ARG A 470 8.44 13.45 -15.45
CA ARG A 470 8.93 12.28 -16.21
C ARG A 470 8.62 10.92 -15.57
N GLY A 471 7.97 10.90 -14.40
CA GLY A 471 7.63 9.67 -13.69
C GLY A 471 6.50 8.89 -14.37
N THR A 472 6.30 7.65 -13.92
CA THR A 472 5.13 6.83 -14.24
C THR A 472 4.07 7.06 -13.16
N ALA A 473 2.86 7.46 -13.55
CA ALA A 473 1.80 7.80 -12.59
C ALA A 473 0.48 7.16 -13.00
N VAL A 474 -0.17 6.47 -12.06
CA VAL A 474 -1.54 5.97 -12.24
C VAL A 474 -2.47 6.73 -11.31
N PHE A 475 -3.46 7.40 -11.89
CA PHE A 475 -4.58 8.02 -11.20
C PHE A 475 -5.81 7.12 -11.39
N ASP A 476 -6.27 6.52 -10.29
CA ASP A 476 -7.35 5.53 -10.27
C ASP A 476 -8.53 6.07 -9.46
N GLY A 477 -9.65 6.34 -10.14
CA GLY A 477 -10.85 6.90 -9.49
C GLY A 477 -10.66 8.30 -8.92
N CYS A 478 -9.71 9.08 -9.44
CA CYS A 478 -9.42 10.44 -8.97
C CYS A 478 -10.37 11.51 -9.55
N GLU A 479 -10.46 12.65 -8.87
CA GLU A 479 -10.99 13.89 -9.44
C GLU A 479 -9.84 14.84 -9.82
N LEU A 480 -9.85 15.32 -11.06
CA LEU A 480 -8.91 16.28 -11.63
C LEU A 480 -9.68 17.56 -11.90
N ARG A 481 -9.49 18.57 -11.05
CA ARG A 481 -10.20 19.84 -11.07
C ARG A 481 -9.37 20.92 -11.74
N SER A 482 -9.74 21.32 -12.96
CA SER A 482 -9.15 22.49 -13.60
C SER A 482 -9.75 23.77 -13.03
N LEU A 483 -8.90 24.68 -12.56
CA LEU A 483 -9.30 25.99 -12.05
C LEU A 483 -9.59 26.95 -13.19
N ASP A 484 -10.55 27.84 -12.97
CA ASP A 484 -10.91 28.89 -13.93
C ASP A 484 -9.96 30.08 -13.77
N ARG A 485 -9.28 30.44 -14.86
CA ARG A 485 -8.38 31.60 -14.94
C ARG A 485 -9.10 32.84 -15.49
N GLY A 486 -10.42 32.77 -15.71
CA GLY A 486 -11.24 33.83 -16.27
C GLY A 486 -11.05 34.00 -17.78
N SER A 487 -10.59 32.96 -18.47
CA SER A 487 -10.31 32.99 -19.91
C SER A 487 -11.44 32.32 -20.69
N ASP A 488 -11.88 32.96 -21.78
CA ASP A 488 -12.89 32.37 -22.68
C ASP A 488 -12.28 31.46 -23.76
N SER A 489 -10.94 31.34 -23.81
CA SER A 489 -10.23 30.60 -24.86
C SER A 489 -9.26 29.54 -24.32
N ASN A 490 -8.59 29.82 -23.21
CA ASN A 490 -7.62 28.89 -22.63
C ASN A 490 -7.45 29.11 -21.12
N ASN A 491 -7.89 28.15 -20.33
CA ASN A 491 -7.77 28.10 -18.87
C ASN A 491 -6.67 27.15 -18.38
N GLY A 492 -5.98 26.44 -19.28
CA GLY A 492 -4.80 25.65 -18.94
C GLY A 492 -4.81 24.22 -19.48
N TYR A 493 -3.99 23.40 -18.83
CA TYR A 493 -3.60 22.08 -19.30
C TYR A 493 -3.53 21.14 -18.11
N VAL A 494 -4.22 20.00 -18.20
CA VAL A 494 -4.20 19.02 -17.10
C VAL A 494 -2.82 18.38 -16.95
N THR A 495 -2.18 18.04 -18.08
CA THR A 495 -0.90 17.33 -18.06
C THR A 495 0.20 17.97 -18.88
N ALA A 496 1.43 17.84 -18.39
CA ALA A 496 2.66 18.14 -19.11
C ALA A 496 3.72 17.06 -18.84
N GLY A 497 3.51 15.87 -19.42
CA GLY A 497 4.42 14.73 -19.27
C GLY A 497 5.75 14.95 -19.99
N SER A 498 6.81 14.34 -19.48
CA SER A 498 8.17 14.39 -20.03
C SER A 498 8.93 13.07 -19.92
N GLN A 499 8.21 11.94 -19.98
CA GLN A 499 8.81 10.61 -19.89
C GLN A 499 9.87 10.40 -20.98
N ASP A 500 11.02 9.81 -20.62
CA ASP A 500 12.00 9.36 -21.62
C ASP A 500 11.37 8.28 -22.52
N LEU A 501 11.71 8.27 -23.80
CA LEU A 501 11.24 7.29 -24.77
C LEU A 501 11.49 5.83 -24.34
N SER A 502 12.54 5.57 -23.54
CA SER A 502 12.81 4.23 -22.99
C SER A 502 11.82 3.79 -21.91
N ILE A 503 11.02 4.72 -21.36
CA ILE A 503 9.97 4.43 -20.40
C ILE A 503 8.66 4.24 -21.17
N GLU A 504 8.17 3.00 -21.21
CA GLU A 504 6.94 2.65 -21.93
C GLU A 504 5.69 3.27 -21.27
N ARG A 505 5.68 3.35 -19.94
CA ARG A 505 4.51 3.74 -19.13
C ARG A 505 4.70 5.15 -18.55
N GLY A 506 3.90 6.11 -19.01
CA GLY A 506 3.83 7.46 -18.46
C GLY A 506 2.64 7.61 -17.53
N TYR A 507 1.66 8.43 -17.94
CA TYR A 507 0.48 8.71 -17.14
C TYR A 507 -0.73 7.89 -17.59
N LEU A 508 -1.40 7.29 -16.63
CA LEU A 508 -2.68 6.62 -16.79
C LEU A 508 -3.71 7.30 -15.89
N PHE A 509 -4.80 7.78 -16.48
CA PHE A 509 -6.00 8.20 -15.76
C PHE A 509 -7.09 7.18 -16.07
N THR A 510 -7.56 6.45 -15.06
CA THR A 510 -8.57 5.40 -15.22
C THR A 510 -9.71 5.59 -14.23
N GLY A 511 -10.96 5.56 -14.72
CA GLY A 511 -12.13 5.77 -13.87
C GLY A 511 -12.22 7.18 -13.25
N CYS A 512 -11.46 8.15 -13.76
CA CYS A 512 -11.35 9.49 -13.19
C CYS A 512 -12.51 10.41 -13.60
N ARG A 513 -12.63 11.54 -12.92
CA ARG A 513 -13.53 12.66 -13.26
C ARG A 513 -12.72 13.92 -13.51
N PHE A 514 -12.84 14.48 -14.71
CA PHE A 514 -12.25 15.77 -15.06
C PHE A 514 -13.34 16.82 -14.92
N THR A 515 -13.17 17.76 -13.97
CA THR A 515 -14.20 18.75 -13.61
C THR A 515 -13.62 20.16 -13.65
N SER A 516 -14.47 21.16 -13.87
CA SER A 516 -14.07 22.57 -13.82
C SER A 516 -15.28 23.49 -13.67
N GLY A 517 -15.04 24.72 -13.23
CA GLY A 517 -15.98 25.84 -13.34
C GLY A 517 -15.72 26.73 -14.56
N ALA A 518 -14.65 26.48 -15.31
CA ALA A 518 -14.24 27.26 -16.48
C ALA A 518 -15.21 27.12 -17.66
N ALA A 519 -15.13 28.07 -18.60
CA ALA A 519 -15.89 28.06 -19.84
C ALA A 519 -15.67 26.75 -20.65
N ALA A 520 -16.71 26.35 -21.40
CA ALA A 520 -16.66 25.13 -22.21
C ALA A 520 -15.55 25.18 -23.27
N GLY A 521 -14.84 24.06 -23.45
CA GLY A 521 -13.82 23.90 -24.48
C GLY A 521 -12.55 24.72 -24.30
N THR A 522 -12.25 25.21 -23.08
CA THR A 522 -11.10 26.08 -22.79
C THR A 522 -9.94 25.38 -22.06
N VAL A 523 -10.06 24.11 -21.72
CA VAL A 523 -9.02 23.34 -21.02
C VAL A 523 -8.54 22.20 -21.89
N HIS A 524 -7.24 21.99 -21.92
CA HIS A 524 -6.61 20.88 -22.65
C HIS A 524 -6.27 19.72 -21.71
N LEU A 525 -6.35 18.48 -22.19
CA LEU A 525 -5.91 17.30 -21.44
C LEU A 525 -4.38 17.30 -21.27
N GLY A 526 -3.63 17.86 -22.23
CA GLY A 526 -2.21 18.06 -22.02
C GLY A 526 -1.40 18.52 -23.22
N ARG A 527 -0.10 18.63 -22.99
CA ARG A 527 0.91 19.04 -23.97
C ARG A 527 2.26 18.39 -23.69
N PRO A 528 3.12 18.16 -24.70
CA PRO A 528 4.36 17.41 -24.52
C PRO A 528 5.47 18.30 -23.95
N TRP A 529 5.80 18.14 -22.67
CA TRP A 529 6.91 18.89 -22.11
C TRP A 529 8.23 18.22 -22.46
N HIS A 530 9.09 18.98 -23.15
CA HIS A 530 10.49 18.61 -23.41
C HIS A 530 11.40 19.48 -22.54
N PRO A 531 11.80 19.02 -21.33
CA PRO A 531 12.62 19.80 -20.41
C PRO A 531 13.92 20.21 -21.10
N SER A 532 14.20 21.51 -21.13
CA SER A 532 15.38 22.07 -21.82
C SER A 532 15.50 21.67 -23.30
N GLY A 533 14.38 21.33 -23.96
CA GLY A 533 14.34 20.89 -25.35
C GLY A 533 14.82 19.46 -25.59
N ASP A 534 14.83 18.60 -24.56
CA ASP A 534 15.25 17.20 -24.69
C ASP A 534 14.36 16.42 -25.67
N PRO A 535 14.86 16.00 -26.85
CA PRO A 535 14.06 15.29 -27.85
C PRO A 535 13.71 13.86 -27.42
N ARG A 536 14.34 13.32 -26.37
CA ARG A 536 14.01 12.00 -25.82
C ARG A 536 12.82 12.02 -24.87
N ALA A 537 12.40 13.19 -24.39
CA ALA A 537 11.25 13.36 -23.52
C ALA A 537 9.94 13.25 -24.32
N VAL A 538 9.57 12.03 -24.70
CA VAL A 538 8.35 11.75 -25.47
C VAL A 538 7.23 11.31 -24.54
N ALA A 539 6.46 12.30 -24.09
CA ALA A 539 5.36 12.16 -23.14
C ALA A 539 4.40 11.02 -23.51
N GLN A 540 3.95 10.25 -22.52
CA GLN A 540 2.89 9.25 -22.68
C GLN A 540 1.75 9.56 -21.72
N VAL A 541 0.55 9.76 -22.26
CA VAL A 541 -0.66 10.01 -21.46
C VAL A 541 -1.81 9.20 -22.04
N LEU A 542 -2.45 8.40 -21.19
CA LEU A 542 -3.67 7.68 -21.50
C LEU A 542 -4.78 8.11 -20.54
N VAL A 543 -5.88 8.63 -21.07
CA VAL A 543 -7.11 8.88 -20.31
C VAL A 543 -8.16 7.86 -20.72
N ARG A 544 -8.56 6.98 -19.81
CA ARG A 544 -9.50 5.89 -20.10
C ARG A 544 -10.62 5.75 -19.09
N ASP A 545 -11.74 5.20 -19.53
CA ASP A 545 -12.89 4.84 -18.69
C ASP A 545 -13.37 6.00 -17.78
N SER A 546 -13.09 7.24 -18.19
CA SER A 546 -13.19 8.44 -17.37
C SER A 546 -14.34 9.34 -17.83
N TRP A 547 -14.82 10.21 -16.94
CA TRP A 547 -15.79 11.25 -17.27
C TRP A 547 -15.09 12.59 -17.54
N LEU A 548 -15.35 13.19 -18.71
CA LEU A 548 -14.80 14.47 -19.16
C LEU A 548 -15.87 15.56 -19.20
N GLY A 549 -15.69 16.61 -18.40
CA GLY A 549 -16.59 17.77 -18.36
C GLY A 549 -16.49 18.68 -19.59
N ALA A 550 -17.46 19.59 -19.74
CA ALA A 550 -17.60 20.41 -20.95
C ALA A 550 -16.48 21.42 -21.18
N HIS A 551 -15.66 21.71 -20.15
CA HIS A 551 -14.48 22.56 -20.24
C HIS A 551 -13.37 21.94 -21.11
N ILE A 552 -13.35 20.62 -21.31
CA ILE A 552 -12.34 19.98 -22.14
C ILE A 552 -12.54 20.34 -23.62
N ALA A 553 -11.48 20.86 -24.23
CA ALA A 553 -11.45 21.28 -25.64
C ALA A 553 -11.67 20.11 -26.61
N ALA A 554 -12.26 20.41 -27.78
CA ALA A 554 -12.43 19.44 -28.87
C ALA A 554 -11.09 18.98 -29.48
N SER A 555 -10.06 19.83 -29.41
CA SER A 555 -8.64 19.48 -29.62
C SER A 555 -7.95 19.54 -28.25
N PRO A 556 -7.99 18.45 -27.46
CA PRO A 556 -7.54 18.46 -26.08
C PRO A 556 -6.01 18.36 -25.94
N TRP A 557 -5.28 18.14 -27.03
CA TRP A 557 -3.83 18.07 -27.04
C TRP A 557 -3.26 19.29 -27.79
N THR A 558 -2.22 19.91 -27.25
CA THR A 558 -1.58 21.08 -27.87
C THR A 558 -0.07 20.95 -27.92
N ASP A 559 0.54 21.64 -28.87
CA ASP A 559 2.00 21.76 -28.97
C ASP A 559 2.57 22.51 -27.76
N MET A 560 3.84 22.28 -27.46
CA MET A 560 4.56 23.00 -26.41
C MET A 560 5.98 23.29 -26.86
N SER A 561 6.40 24.55 -26.77
CA SER A 561 7.78 24.98 -27.02
C SER A 561 8.39 24.48 -28.34
N GLY A 562 7.56 24.37 -29.39
CA GLY A 562 7.97 23.92 -30.73
C GLY A 562 7.90 22.41 -30.97
N PHE A 563 7.53 21.61 -29.97
CA PHE A 563 7.31 20.17 -30.11
C PHE A 563 5.83 19.87 -30.34
N SER A 564 5.54 19.02 -31.33
CA SER A 564 4.15 18.71 -31.67
C SER A 564 3.56 17.67 -30.72
N TRP A 565 2.31 17.88 -30.31
CA TRP A 565 1.56 16.84 -29.59
C TRP A 565 1.39 15.56 -30.41
N ARG A 566 1.45 15.65 -31.76
CA ARG A 566 1.34 14.50 -32.66
C ARG A 566 2.55 13.56 -32.61
N GLU A 567 3.67 14.04 -32.08
CA GLU A 567 4.88 13.23 -31.86
C GLU A 567 4.90 12.60 -30.46
N ALA A 568 3.96 12.99 -29.59
CA ALA A 568 3.78 12.41 -28.26
C ALA A 568 2.90 11.15 -28.30
N ARG A 569 2.94 10.38 -27.21
CA ARG A 569 2.15 9.14 -27.04
C ARG A 569 0.87 9.42 -26.27
N PHE A 570 0.00 10.27 -26.84
CA PHE A 570 -1.28 10.64 -26.26
C PHE A 570 -2.43 9.81 -26.83
N ALA A 571 -3.27 9.26 -25.95
CA ALA A 571 -4.42 8.48 -26.35
C ALA A 571 -5.57 8.58 -25.34
N GLU A 572 -6.77 8.26 -25.81
CA GLU A 572 -7.99 8.13 -25.02
C GLU A 572 -8.66 6.77 -25.23
N HIS A 573 -9.45 6.29 -24.27
CA HIS A 573 -10.22 5.05 -24.45
C HIS A 573 -11.51 5.05 -23.62
N ALA A 574 -12.66 4.83 -24.27
CA ALA A 574 -13.95 4.67 -23.59
C ALA A 574 -14.31 5.79 -22.58
N ASN A 575 -13.86 7.02 -22.86
CA ASN A 575 -14.24 8.19 -22.07
C ASN A 575 -15.70 8.59 -22.37
N ARG A 576 -16.34 9.22 -21.39
CA ARG A 576 -17.74 9.66 -21.45
C ARG A 576 -17.89 11.10 -20.98
N GLY A 577 -19.04 11.71 -21.24
CA GLY A 577 -19.34 13.09 -20.83
C GLY A 577 -19.18 14.11 -21.96
N PRO A 578 -19.61 15.37 -21.74
CA PRO A 578 -19.66 16.39 -22.79
C PRO A 578 -18.30 16.78 -23.37
N GLY A 579 -17.21 16.58 -22.62
CA GLY A 579 -15.84 16.80 -23.07
C GLY A 579 -15.20 15.61 -23.78
N ALA A 580 -15.89 14.47 -23.92
CA ALA A 580 -15.39 13.23 -24.54
C ALA A 580 -15.85 13.11 -26.00
N GLN A 581 -15.63 14.16 -26.80
CA GLN A 581 -15.96 14.18 -28.22
C GLN A 581 -14.98 13.29 -29.00
N LEU A 582 -15.42 12.70 -30.11
CA LEU A 582 -14.53 11.99 -31.04
C LEU A 582 -14.16 12.92 -32.19
N THR A 583 -12.88 13.28 -32.28
CA THR A 583 -12.34 14.15 -33.33
C THR A 583 -11.03 13.58 -33.87
N SER A 584 -10.56 14.09 -35.02
CA SER A 584 -9.27 13.69 -35.59
C SER A 584 -8.06 14.06 -34.71
N ASP A 585 -8.26 14.98 -33.76
CA ASP A 585 -7.22 15.45 -32.86
C ASP A 585 -7.27 14.72 -31.50
N ARG A 586 -7.91 13.55 -31.46
CA ARG A 586 -8.10 12.73 -30.24
C ARG A 586 -7.81 11.26 -30.53
N PRO A 587 -6.53 10.87 -30.56
CA PRO A 587 -6.15 9.48 -30.83
C PRO A 587 -6.84 8.53 -29.85
N GLN A 588 -7.46 7.47 -30.37
CA GLN A 588 -8.12 6.45 -29.55
C GLN A 588 -7.22 5.23 -29.43
N LEU A 589 -7.05 4.70 -28.22
CA LEU A 589 -6.42 3.41 -28.00
C LEU A 589 -7.36 2.31 -28.53
N PRO A 590 -6.89 1.41 -29.41
CA PRO A 590 -7.70 0.30 -29.91
C PRO A 590 -8.20 -0.59 -28.76
N ALA A 591 -9.44 -1.11 -28.89
CA ALA A 591 -10.07 -1.88 -27.81
C ALA A 591 -9.27 -3.14 -27.41
N GLY A 592 -8.68 -3.85 -28.38
CA GLY A 592 -7.83 -5.02 -28.11
C GLY A 592 -6.51 -4.69 -27.42
N GLU A 593 -6.07 -3.43 -27.46
CA GLU A 593 -4.85 -3.00 -26.75
C GLU A 593 -5.14 -2.57 -25.32
N ALA A 594 -6.36 -2.11 -25.02
CA ALA A 594 -6.74 -1.61 -23.70
C ALA A 594 -6.54 -2.64 -22.57
N GLU A 595 -6.57 -3.94 -22.87
CA GLU A 595 -6.29 -5.01 -21.90
C GLU A 595 -4.83 -5.02 -21.38
N ARG A 596 -3.91 -4.33 -22.07
CA ARG A 596 -2.49 -4.20 -21.70
C ARG A 596 -2.14 -2.85 -21.06
N PHE A 597 -3.15 -2.02 -20.80
CA PHE A 597 -3.01 -0.69 -20.21
C PHE A 597 -3.83 -0.62 -18.91
N THR A 598 -3.61 -1.58 -18.03
CA THR A 598 -4.26 -1.64 -16.71
C THR A 598 -3.40 -0.97 -15.63
N VAL A 599 -3.99 -0.72 -14.45
CA VAL A 599 -3.25 -0.28 -13.25
C VAL A 599 -2.07 -1.22 -12.99
N ARG A 600 -2.27 -2.54 -13.11
CA ARG A 600 -1.21 -3.53 -12.93
C ARG A 600 -0.08 -3.36 -13.95
N ASP A 601 -0.37 -3.16 -15.23
CA ASP A 601 0.66 -3.07 -16.28
C ASP A 601 1.53 -1.83 -16.15
N TYR A 602 0.99 -0.74 -15.60
CA TYR A 602 1.73 0.48 -15.33
C TYR A 602 2.62 0.37 -14.09
N LEU A 603 2.12 -0.30 -13.04
CA LEU A 603 2.81 -0.34 -11.75
C LEU A 603 3.74 -1.53 -11.60
N ALA A 604 3.50 -2.64 -12.31
CA ALA A 604 4.26 -3.88 -12.14
C ALA A 604 5.77 -3.67 -12.30
N GLY A 605 6.22 -3.03 -13.39
CA GLY A 605 7.65 -2.98 -13.69
C GLY A 605 8.29 -4.38 -13.71
N GLU A 606 9.61 -4.45 -13.49
CA GLU A 606 10.34 -5.72 -13.44
C GLU A 606 10.18 -6.44 -12.09
N ASP A 607 9.88 -5.70 -11.03
CA ASP A 607 9.71 -6.25 -9.67
C ASP A 607 8.27 -6.74 -9.40
N GLY A 608 7.33 -6.49 -10.32
CA GLY A 608 5.89 -6.74 -10.28
C GLY A 608 5.16 -6.11 -9.08
N TRP A 609 5.52 -4.88 -8.73
CA TRP A 609 4.82 -4.10 -7.71
C TRP A 609 3.32 -3.97 -8.02
N ALA A 610 2.47 -4.28 -7.04
CA ALA A 610 1.02 -4.37 -7.23
C ALA A 610 0.25 -3.78 -6.03
N PRO A 611 0.38 -2.48 -5.74
CA PRO A 611 -0.25 -1.85 -4.57
C PRO A 611 -1.78 -1.86 -4.66
N GLN A 612 -2.36 -1.97 -5.86
CA GLN A 612 -3.80 -2.07 -6.09
C GLN A 612 -4.44 -3.36 -5.56
N LEU A 613 -3.63 -4.34 -5.14
CA LEU A 613 -4.13 -5.54 -4.47
C LEU A 613 -4.28 -5.33 -2.95
N ALA A 614 -3.72 -4.26 -2.37
CA ALA A 614 -3.87 -3.93 -0.96
C ALA A 614 -5.33 -3.68 -0.59
N GLY A 615 -5.79 -4.23 0.53
CA GLY A 615 -7.17 -4.14 1.01
C GLY A 615 -8.20 -4.92 0.19
N THR A 616 -7.79 -5.64 -0.87
CA THR A 616 -8.69 -6.47 -1.67
C THR A 616 -8.86 -7.86 -1.07
N ALA A 617 -9.71 -8.70 -1.69
CA ALA A 617 -9.93 -10.07 -1.23
C ALA A 617 -8.68 -10.97 -1.28
N VAL A 618 -7.61 -10.56 -1.96
CA VAL A 618 -6.32 -11.30 -2.00
C VAL A 618 -5.29 -10.78 -1.00
N ASP A 619 -5.60 -9.72 -0.25
CA ASP A 619 -4.76 -9.18 0.81
C ASP A 619 -4.99 -9.97 2.11
N CYS A 620 -3.96 -10.69 2.57
CA CYS A 620 -3.97 -11.43 3.83
C CYS A 620 -3.51 -10.60 5.05
N THR A 621 -3.19 -9.33 4.85
CA THR A 621 -2.63 -8.43 5.88
C THR A 621 -3.63 -7.39 6.37
N ALA A 622 -4.62 -7.06 5.53
CA ALA A 622 -5.69 -6.13 5.89
C ALA A 622 -6.75 -6.84 6.74
N LEU A 623 -7.10 -6.23 7.87
CA LEU A 623 -8.37 -6.52 8.54
C LEU A 623 -9.49 -6.20 7.54
N LEU A 624 -10.05 -7.22 6.90
CA LEU A 624 -11.11 -7.04 5.90
C LEU A 624 -12.29 -6.29 6.55
N ASP A 625 -12.76 -5.27 5.83
CA ASP A 625 -13.83 -4.32 6.15
C ASP A 625 -13.43 -3.15 7.09
N LEU A 626 -12.92 -2.06 6.51
CA LEU A 626 -13.23 -0.69 6.95
C LEU A 626 -14.31 -0.09 6.03
N PRO A 627 -15.60 -0.27 6.31
CA PRO A 627 -16.63 0.68 5.92
C PRO A 627 -16.77 1.74 7.02
N GLY A 628 -16.53 2.99 6.64
CA GLY A 628 -16.61 4.18 7.48
C GLY A 628 -15.62 5.23 7.01
#